data_AF-A0AAX0VPV4-F1
#
_entry.id   AF-A0AAX0VPV4-F1
#
_cell.length_a   1.000
_cell.length_b   1.000
_cell.length_c   1.000
_cell.angle_alpha   90.00
_cell.angle_beta   90.00
_cell.angle_gamma   90.00
#
_symmetry.space_group_name_H-M   'P 1'
#
loop_
_entity.id
_entity.type
_entity.pdbx_description
1 polymer ?
#
loop_
_entity_poly.entity_id
_entity_poly.type
_entity_poly.pdbx_seq_one_letter_code
_entity_poly.pdbx_strand_id
1 'polypeptide(L)' 'MNLTDRKQDDRIRSALRNADRRGQLQVVAAVTGIAGGVEKLREIMNGTDELHIMDRGMLALHLG' A
#
# COMPACT_ATOMS: atom_id res chain seq x y z
N MET A 1 0.05 -9.17 -15.78
CA MET A 1 0.21 -8.32 -14.59
C MET A 1 1.70 -7.95 -14.53
N ASN A 2 2.06 -6.69 -14.84
CA ASN A 2 3.46 -6.26 -14.87
C ASN A 2 3.85 -5.85 -13.45
N LEU A 3 4.45 -6.80 -12.71
CA LEU A 3 4.84 -6.69 -11.31
C LEU A 3 6.00 -5.70 -11.05
N THR A 4 6.40 -4.89 -12.03
CA THR A 4 7.45 -3.85 -11.99
C THR A 4 6.93 -2.46 -12.40
N ASP A 5 5.62 -2.30 -12.54
CA ASP A 5 5.03 -1.07 -13.06
C ASP A 5 4.95 0.00 -11.97
N ARG A 6 5.75 1.08 -12.10
CA ARG A 6 5.66 2.27 -11.24
C ARG A 6 4.22 2.82 -11.13
N LYS A 7 3.38 2.62 -12.16
CA LYS A 7 1.97 3.02 -12.11
C LYS A 7 1.17 2.25 -11.05
N GLN A 8 1.55 1.01 -10.77
CA GLN A 8 0.89 0.20 -9.75
C GLN A 8 1.25 0.70 -8.36
N ASP A 9 2.51 1.09 -8.13
CA ASP A 9 2.94 1.73 -6.89
C ASP A 9 2.20 3.04 -6.65
N ASP A 10 2.07 3.87 -7.69
CA ASP A 10 1.34 5.14 -7.57
C ASP A 10 -0.15 4.93 -7.26
N ARG A 11 -0.77 3.88 -7.80
CA ARG A 11 -2.14 3.49 -7.44
C ARG A 11 -2.23 3.04 -5.99
N ILE A 12 -1.30 2.20 -5.53
CA ILE A 12 -1.23 1.76 -4.14
C ILE A 12 -1.07 2.97 -3.22
N ARG A 13 -0.13 3.87 -3.50
CA ARG A 13 0.07 5.11 -2.73
C ARG A 13 -1.17 5.98 -2.70
N SER A 14 -1.85 6.14 -3.84
CA SER A 14 -3.11 6.91 -3.92
C SER A 14 -4.23 6.27 -3.08
N ALA A 15 -4.37 4.94 -3.14
CA ALA A 15 -5.34 4.20 -2.33
C ALA A 15 -5.04 4.34 -0.83
N LEU A 16 -3.77 4.24 -0.43
CA LEU A 16 -3.35 4.46 0.95
C LEU A 16 -3.64 5.90 1.42
N ARG A 17 -3.40 6.92 0.58
CA ARG A 17 -3.77 8.31 0.91
C ARG A 17 -5.27 8.49 1.09
N ASN A 18 -6.08 7.81 0.28
CA ASN A 18 -7.54 7.85 0.42
C ASN A 18 -8.00 7.14 1.70
N ALA A 19 -7.40 6.00 2.03
CA ALA A 19 -7.67 5.31 3.29
C ALA A 19 -7.26 6.17 4.50
N ASP A 20 -6.12 6.87 4.44
CA ASP A 20 -5.66 7.76 5.52
C ASP A 20 -6.64 8.91 5.76
N ARG A 21 -7.08 9.58 4.68
CA ARG A 21 -8.08 10.66 4.75
C ARG A 21 -9.40 10.21 5.35
N ARG A 22 -9.74 8.92 5.24
CA ARG A 22 -10.96 8.32 5.80
C ARG A 22 -10.76 7.75 7.21
N GLY A 23 -9.56 7.82 7.77
CA GLY A 23 -9.23 7.19 9.06
C GLY A 23 -9.20 5.66 9.00
N GLN A 24 -9.01 5.07 7.81
CA GLN A 24 -9.14 3.62 7.57
C GLN A 24 -7.79 2.89 7.46
N LEU A 25 -6.66 3.55 7.72
CA LEU A 25 -5.34 2.93 7.59
C LEU A 25 -5.17 1.68 8.48
N GLN A 26 -5.76 1.70 9.69
CA GLN A 26 -5.72 0.56 10.60
C GLN A 26 -6.45 -0.66 10.02
N VAL A 27 -7.56 -0.45 9.33
CA VAL A 27 -8.32 -1.52 8.66
C VAL A 27 -7.49 -2.11 7.53
N VAL A 28 -6.85 -1.26 6.71
CA VAL A 28 -5.96 -1.72 5.64
C VAL A 28 -4.82 -2.56 6.20
N ALA A 29 -4.18 -2.12 7.28
CA ALA A 29 -3.09 -2.88 7.92
C ALA A 29 -3.57 -4.25 8.43
N ALA A 30 -4.75 -4.30 9.05
CA ALA A 30 -5.32 -5.54 9.57
C ALA A 30 -5.68 -6.54 8.45
N VAL A 31 -6.25 -6.06 7.35
CA VAL A 31 -6.67 -6.90 6.23
C VAL A 31 -5.47 -7.36 5.39
N THR A 32 -4.49 -6.49 5.18
CA THR A 32 -3.30 -6.81 4.36
C THR A 32 -2.27 -7.65 5.12
N GLY A 33 -2.30 -7.65 6.46
CA GLY A 33 -1.33 -8.36 7.28
C GLY A 33 0.10 -7.85 7.12
N ILE A 34 0.29 -6.61 6.64
CA ILE A 34 1.60 -6.06 6.33
C ILE A 34 2.47 -5.97 7.60
N ALA A 35 3.71 -6.44 7.51
CA ALA A 35 4.66 -6.34 8.60
C ALA A 35 4.95 -4.86 8.92
N GLY A 36 4.90 -4.48 10.20
CA GLY A 36 5.00 -3.07 10.63
C GLY A 36 3.68 -2.29 10.55
N GLY A 37 2.59 -2.91 10.10
CA GLY A 37 1.23 -2.37 10.22
C GLY A 37 1.05 -0.96 9.65
N VAL A 38 0.38 -0.09 10.41
CA VAL A 38 0.05 1.29 10.00
C VAL A 38 1.30 2.12 9.71
N GLU A 39 2.37 1.97 10.49
CA GLU A 39 3.61 2.71 10.27
C GLU A 39 4.20 2.34 8.90
N LYS A 40 4.23 1.05 8.57
CA LYS A 40 4.70 0.60 7.26
C LYS A 40 3.85 1.16 6.11
N LEU A 41 2.54 1.21 6.28
CA LEU A 41 1.65 1.82 5.28
C LEU A 41 1.93 3.32 5.11
N ARG A 42 2.24 4.05 6.19
CA ARG A 42 2.62 5.47 6.12
C ARG A 42 3.96 5.67 5.41
N GLU A 43 4.93 4.80 5.65
CA GLU A 43 6.20 4.80 4.91
C GLU A 43 5.96 4.64 3.41
N ILE A 44 5.20 3.60 3.02
CA ILE A 44 4.90 3.30 1.61
C ILE A 44 4.14 4.45 0.94
N MET A 45 3.15 5.01 1.63
CA MET A 45 2.31 6.11 1.15
C MET A 45 3.11 7.40 0.85
N ASN A 46 4.14 7.66 1.67
CA ASN A 46 4.97 8.87 1.60
C ASN A 46 6.29 8.67 0.86
N GLY A 47 6.71 7.41 0.66
CA GLY A 47 7.93 7.05 -0.06
C GLY A 47 7.78 7.15 -1.58
N THR A 48 8.92 7.20 -2.26
CA THR A 48 9.02 7.15 -3.73
C THR A 48 9.72 5.90 -4.24
N ASP A 49 10.31 5.13 -3.33
CA ASP A 49 11.00 3.88 -3.63
C ASP A 49 10.05 2.83 -4.17
N GLU A 50 10.62 1.95 -4.97
CA GLU A 50 9.90 0.82 -5.51
C GLU A 50 9.41 -0.10 -4.39
N LEU A 51 8.13 -0.48 -4.43
CA LEU A 51 7.63 -1.45 -3.46
C LEU A 51 8.25 -2.83 -3.71
N HIS A 52 8.60 -3.52 -2.62
CA HIS A 52 8.94 -4.93 -2.70
C HIS A 52 7.80 -5.72 -3.34
N ILE A 53 8.13 -6.68 -4.21
CA ILE A 53 7.16 -7.46 -5.01
C ILE A 53 6.07 -8.09 -4.14
N MET A 54 6.42 -8.59 -2.95
CA MET A 54 5.45 -9.20 -2.03
C MET A 54 4.48 -8.17 -1.44
N ASP A 55 4.99 -7.05 -0.95
CA ASP A 55 4.15 -5.94 -0.42
C ASP A 55 3.25 -5.39 -1.51
N ARG A 56 3.80 -5.19 -2.72
CA ARG A 56 3.06 -4.76 -3.90
C ARG A 56 1.92 -5.72 -4.23
N GLY A 57 2.19 -7.02 -4.25
CA GLY A 57 1.19 -8.06 -4.51
C GLY A 57 0.08 -8.06 -3.47
N MET A 58 0.43 -8.08 -2.18
CA MET A 58 -0.57 -8.05 -1.11
C MET A 58 -1.42 -6.78 -1.13
N LEU A 59 -0.79 -5.61 -1.26
CA LEU A 59 -1.51 -4.34 -1.28
C LEU A 59 -2.39 -4.21 -2.52
N ALA A 60 -1.92 -4.63 -3.69
CA ALA A 60 -2.71 -4.59 -4.91
C ALA A 60 -3.94 -5.50 -4.87
N LEU A 61 -3.85 -6.66 -4.20
CA LEU A 61 -4.99 -7.56 -4.05
C LEU A 61 -6.10 -7.00 -3.14
N HIS A 62 -5.73 -6.18 -2.15
CA HIS A 62 -6.68 -5.66 -1.15
C HIS A 62 -7.11 -4.21 -1.38
N LEU A 63 -6.35 -3.44 -2.19
CA LEU A 63 -6.62 -2.04 -2.51
C LEU A 63 -7.08 -1.81 -3.97
N GLY A 64 -7.09 -2.87 -4.78
CA GLY A 64 -7.49 -2.87 -6.18
C GLY A 64 -8.98 -2.82 -6.41
#